data_AF-A0A935MPH2-F1
#
_entry.id   AF-A0A935MPH2-F1
#
_cell.length_a   1.000
_cell.length_b   1.000
_cell.length_c   1.000
_cell.angle_alpha   90.00
_cell.angle_beta   90.00
_cell.angle_gamma   90.00
#
_symmetry.space_group_name_H-M   'P 1'
#
loop_
_entity.id
_entity.type
_entity.pdbx_description
1 polymer ?
#
loop_
_entity_poly.entity_id
_entity_poly.type
_entity_poly.pdbx_seq_one_letter_code
_entity_poly.pdbx_strand_id
1 'polypeptide(L)' 'MKRKEQLEQLTGMSTEELKDQADALKESLFRLKFRKTLGVGETVNDIRREKKTLARVYTLLNKKDVKEEAPKA' A
#
# COMPACT_ATOMS: atom_id res chain seq x y z
N MET A 1 7.78 -7.53 9.41
CA MET A 1 7.05 -6.46 10.11
C MET A 1 5.77 -6.98 10.71
N LYS A 2 5.46 -6.60 11.95
CA LYS A 2 4.15 -6.89 12.54
C LYS A 2 3.11 -5.96 11.88
N ARG A 3 1.89 -6.46 11.68
CA ARG A 3 0.82 -5.74 10.98
C ARG A 3 0.49 -4.37 11.63
N LYS A 4 0.64 -4.26 12.95
CA LYS A 4 0.37 -3.04 13.72
C LYS A 4 1.36 -1.92 13.40
N GLU A 5 2.66 -2.23 13.42
CA GLU A 5 3.73 -1.27 13.11
C GLU A 5 3.56 -0.68 11.71
N GLN A 6 3.19 -1.51 10.72
CA GLN A 6 2.91 -1.03 9.36
C GLN A 6 1.72 -0.07 9.30
N LEU A 7 0.68 -0.31 10.10
CA LEU A 7 -0.49 0.56 10.11
C LEU A 7 -0.17 1.89 10.78
N GLU A 8 0.55 1.89 11.90
CA GLU A 8 0.98 3.10 12.61
C GLU A 8 1.86 3.99 11.71
N GLN A 9 2.82 3.39 11.00
CA GLN A 9 3.66 4.11 10.04
C GLN A 9 2.83 4.73 8.91
N LEU A 10 1.93 3.96 8.30
CA LEU A 10 1.08 4.46 7.22
C LEU A 10 0.10 5.55 7.69
N THR A 11 -0.36 5.51 8.94
CA THR A 11 -1.22 6.58 9.49
C THR A 11 -0.47 7.89 9.75
N GLY A 12 0.84 7.82 10.02
CA GLY A 12 1.67 9.00 10.28
C GLY A 12 2.13 9.75 9.04
N MET A 13 2.09 9.11 7.86
CA MET A 13 2.52 9.69 6.59
C MET A 13 1.57 10.79 6.10
N SER A 14 2.04 11.71 5.25
CA SER A 14 1.22 12.73 4.56
C SER A 14 0.39 12.12 3.41
N THR A 15 -0.48 12.90 2.76
CA THR A 15 -1.23 12.44 1.57
C THR A 15 -0.31 12.18 0.38
N GLU A 16 0.70 13.02 0.19
CA GLU A 16 1.71 12.88 -0.87
C GLU A 16 2.58 11.65 -0.64
N GLU A 17 3.09 11.45 0.58
CA GLU A 17 3.88 10.27 0.93
C GLU A 17 3.11 8.96 0.74
N LEU A 18 1.80 8.96 1.03
CA LEU A 18 0.94 7.80 0.77
C LEU A 18 0.79 7.51 -0.72
N LYS A 19 0.77 8.54 -1.59
CA LYS A 19 0.73 8.36 -3.05
C LYS A 19 2.07 7.79 -3.55
N ASP A 20 3.19 8.34 -3.11
CA ASP A 20 4.52 7.84 -3.45
C ASP A 20 4.71 6.38 -3.02
N GLN A 21 4.23 6.05 -1.81
CA GLN A 21 4.25 4.68 -1.31
C GLN A 21 3.35 3.75 -2.12
N ALA A 22 2.20 4.22 -2.62
CA ALA A 22 1.34 3.45 -3.51
C ALA A 22 2.06 3.13 -4.83
N ASP A 23 2.78 4.08 -5.40
CA ASP A 23 3.50 3.89 -6.67
C ASP A 23 4.71 2.96 -6.51
N ALA A 24 5.47 3.10 -5.41
CA ALA A 24 6.53 2.15 -5.06
C ALA A 24 6.00 0.72 -4.89
N LEU A 25 4.83 0.55 -4.24
CA LEU A 25 4.18 -0.75 -4.08
C LEU A 25 3.68 -1.33 -5.40
N LYS A 26 3.20 -0.51 -6.34
CA LYS A 26 2.83 -0.97 -7.70
C LYS A 26 4.05 -1.49 -8.46
N GLU A 27 5.19 -0.79 -8.36
CA GLU A 27 6.42 -1.23 -9.02
C GLU A 27 6.95 -2.54 -8.42
N SER A 28 6.93 -2.67 -7.09
CA SER A 28 7.29 -3.92 -6.43
C SER A 28 6.38 -5.08 -6.86
N LEU A 29 5.07 -4.83 -6.92
CA LEU A 29 4.10 -5.82 -7.41
C LEU A 29 4.35 -6.22 -8.86
N PHE A 30 4.75 -5.28 -9.73
CA PHE A 30 5.13 -5.58 -11.11
C PHE A 30 6.34 -6.52 -11.15
N ARG A 31 7.40 -6.19 -10.40
CA ARG A 31 8.62 -7.02 -10.31
C ARG A 31 8.34 -8.40 -9.74
N LEU A 32 7.49 -8.51 -8.70
CA LEU A 32 7.10 -9.79 -8.11
C LEU A 32 6.27 -10.64 -9.07
N LYS A 33 5.35 -10.03 -9.84
CA LYS A 33 4.60 -10.73 -10.89
C LYS A 33 5.54 -11.26 -11.97
N PHE A 34 6.51 -10.46 -12.39
CA PHE A 34 7.50 -10.87 -13.39
C PHE A 34 8.36 -12.04 -12.87
N ARG A 35 8.81 -11.96 -11.62
CA ARG A 35 9.55 -13.05 -10.97
C ARG A 35 8.70 -14.32 -10.86
N LYS A 36 7.40 -14.19 -10.55
CA LYS A 36 6.44 -15.30 -10.54
C LYS A 36 6.30 -15.95 -11.92
N THR A 37 6.18 -15.16 -12.98
CA THR A 37 6.03 -15.69 -14.36
C THR A 37 7.29 -16.41 -14.82
N LEU A 38 8.46 -15.98 -14.38
CA LEU A 38 9.74 -16.66 -14.63
C LEU A 38 9.93 -17.93 -13.79
N GLY A 39 9.03 -18.23 -12.86
CA GLY A 39 9.13 -19.40 -11.98
C GLY A 39 10.25 -19.30 -10.92
N VAL A 40 10.78 -18.10 -10.68
CA VAL A 40 11.93 -17.91 -9.78
C VAL A 40 11.45 -17.68 -8.35
N GLY A 41 11.55 -18.72 -7.51
CA GLY A 41 11.32 -18.64 -6.08
C GLY A 41 9.86 -18.45 -5.64
N GLU A 42 9.65 -18.46 -4.33
CA GLU A 42 8.33 -18.38 -3.71
C GLU A 42 7.81 -16.94 -3.61
N THR A 43 7.19 -16.44 -4.68
CA THR A 43 6.70 -15.03 -4.75
C THR A 43 5.25 -14.86 -4.35
N VAL A 44 4.47 -15.94 -4.21
CA VAL A 44 3.01 -15.87 -4.01
C VAL A 44 2.65 -15.18 -2.69
N ASN A 45 3.39 -15.46 -1.62
CA ASN A 45 3.15 -14.87 -0.31
C ASN A 45 3.49 -13.38 -0.29
N ASP A 46 4.59 -12.98 -0.94
CA ASP A 46 4.99 -11.58 -1.05
C ASP A 46 3.97 -10.77 -1.87
N ILE A 47 3.48 -11.31 -2.99
CA ILE A 47 2.44 -10.68 -3.80
C ILE A 47 1.17 -10.43 -2.97
N ARG A 48 0.75 -11.42 -2.16
CA ARG A 48 -0.41 -11.25 -1.27
C ARG A 48 -0.16 -10.19 -0.20
N ARG A 49 1.05 -10.13 0.36
CA ARG A 49 1.43 -9.13 1.36
C ARG A 49 1.36 -7.73 0.78
N GLU A 50 2.01 -7.50 -0.36
CA GLU A 50 2.07 -6.18 -0.99
C GLU A 50 0.70 -5.72 -1.49
N LYS A 51 -0.12 -6.60 -2.07
CA LYS A 51 -1.51 -6.27 -2.43
C LYS A 51 -2.31 -5.77 -1.23
N LYS A 52 -2.18 -6.42 -0.08
CA LYS A 52 -2.87 -6.00 1.15
C LYS A 52 -2.34 -4.66 1.67
N THR A 53 -1.04 -4.41 1.56
CA THR A 53 -0.46 -3.11 1.92
C THR A 53 -0.99 -2.01 1.02
N LEU A 54 -1.01 -2.23 -0.30
CA LEU A 54 -1.54 -1.27 -1.27
C LEU A 54 -3.02 -0.93 -1.00
N ALA A 55 -3.85 -1.93 -0.72
CA ALA A 55 -5.26 -1.70 -0.37
C ALA A 55 -5.42 -0.85 0.91
N ARG A 56 -4.54 -1.00 1.90
CA ARG A 56 -4.54 -0.18 3.12
C ARG A 56 -4.15 1.27 2.83
N VAL A 57 -3.14 1.48 2.00
CA VAL A 57 -2.71 2.82 1.56
C VAL A 57 -3.88 3.55 0.90
N TYR A 58 -4.58 2.90 -0.05
CA TYR A 58 -5.78 3.48 -0.66
C TYR A 58 -6.90 3.75 0.34
N THR A 59 -7.10 2.85 1.32
CA THR A 59 -8.09 3.07 2.38
C THR A 59 -7.76 4.32 3.20
N LEU A 60 -6.47 4.56 3.50
CA LEU A 60 -6.02 5.72 4.26
C LEU A 60 -6.10 7.01 3.44
N LEU A 61 -5.77 6.96 2.14
CA LEU A 61 -5.99 8.08 1.22
C LEU A 61 -7.47 8.47 1.20
N ASN A 62 -8.36 7.53 0.94
CA ASN A 62 -9.80 7.79 0.95
C ASN A 62 -10.29 8.33 2.30
N LYS A 63 -9.77 7.84 3.43
CA LYS A 63 -10.14 8.36 4.76
C LYS A 63 -9.70 9.81 4.97
N LYS A 64 -8.58 10.22 4.37
CA LYS A 64 -8.11 11.61 4.43
C LYS A 64 -8.92 12.50 3.50
N ASP A 65 -9.19 12.03 2.28
CA ASP A 65 -10.02 12.75 1.31
C ASP A 65 -11.44 12.98 1.88
N VAL A 66 -12.08 11.95 2.45
CA VAL A 66 -13.40 12.07 3.11
C VAL A 66 -13.35 12.99 4.34
N LYS A 67 -12.21 13.12 5.02
CA LYS A 67 -12.04 14.04 6.14
C LYS A 67 -11.85 15.49 5.69
N GLU A 68 -11.26 15.73 4.52
CA GLU A 68 -11.21 17.04 3.87
C GLU A 68 -12.56 17.44 3.27
N GLU A 69 -13.34 16.48 2.76
CA GLU A 69 -14.66 16.70 2.16
C GLU A 69 -15.82 16.73 3.18
N ALA A 70 -15.61 16.32 4.44
CA ALA A 70 -16.60 16.50 5.50
C ALA A 70 -16.81 18.01 5.73
N PRO A 71 -17.96 18.58 5.33
CA PRO A 71 -18.13 20.01 5.30
C PRO A 71 -18.12 20.56 6.72
N LYS A 72 -17.48 21.73 6.85
CA LYS A 72 -17.89 22.78 7.77
C LYS A 72 -19.42 22.85 7.76
N ALA A 73 -20.06 22.31 8.78
CA ALA A 73 -21.48 22.44 9.07
C ALA A 73 -21.62 22.71 10.58
#